data_AF-A0A975DSP0-F1
#
_entry.id   AF-A0A975DSP0-F1
#
_cell.length_a   1.000
_cell.length_b   1.000
_cell.length_c   1.000
_cell.angle_alpha   90.00
_cell.angle_beta   90.00
_cell.angle_gamma   90.00
#
_symmetry.space_group_name_H-M   'P 1'
#
loop_
_entity.id
_entity.type
_entity.pdbx_description
1 polymer ?
#
loop_
_entity_poly.entity_id
_entity_poly.type
_entity_poly.pdbx_seq_one_letter_code
_entity_poly.pdbx_strand_id
1 'polypeptide(L)'
;MSDPLPETAPKPASTVAVGGGVSVILLTGMAAMAKLYQEGSGVLALGLVLVVTILGAFALARFISRHGHEIGEARFDTTPKEPPGA
;
A
#
# COMPACT_ATOMS: atom_id res chain seq x y z
N MET A 1 12.07 -41.10 -9.31
CA MET A 1 10.67 -40.67 -9.12
C MET A 1 10.77 -39.31 -8.45
N SER A 2 10.65 -38.24 -9.24
CA SER A 2 10.91 -36.88 -8.77
C SER A 2 9.61 -36.36 -8.17
N ASP A 3 9.61 -36.09 -6.86
CA ASP A 3 8.49 -35.43 -6.21
C ASP A 3 8.29 -34.04 -6.85
N PRO A 4 7.07 -33.67 -7.27
CA PRO A 4 6.80 -32.32 -7.74
C PRO A 4 6.96 -31.35 -6.57
N LEU A 5 7.78 -30.31 -6.76
CA LEU A 5 7.94 -29.21 -5.79
C LEU A 5 6.56 -28.63 -5.45
N PRO A 6 6.30 -28.29 -4.17
CA PRO A 6 5.03 -27.70 -3.79
C PRO A 6 4.88 -26.36 -4.51
N GLU A 7 3.94 -26.29 -5.43
CA GLU A 7 3.49 -25.06 -6.09
C GLU A 7 2.99 -24.12 -4.99
N THR A 8 3.83 -23.16 -4.59
CA THR A 8 3.48 -22.19 -3.56
C THR A 8 2.43 -21.27 -4.13
N ALA A 9 1.17 -21.63 -3.91
CA ALA A 9 0.03 -20.87 -4.34
C ALA A 9 0.19 -19.39 -3.96
N PRO A 10 -0.14 -18.46 -4.86
CA PRO A 10 0.01 -17.04 -4.66
C PRO A 10 -0.66 -16.60 -3.36
N LYS A 11 0.13 -16.19 -2.36
CA LYS A 11 -0.42 -15.74 -1.07
C LYS A 11 -1.21 -14.46 -1.34
N PRO A 12 -2.53 -14.43 -1.07
CA PRO A 12 -3.34 -13.24 -1.33
C PRO A 12 -2.74 -12.06 -0.58
N ALA A 13 -2.69 -10.89 -1.23
CA ALA A 13 -2.19 -9.66 -0.63
C ALA A 13 -2.76 -9.53 0.78
N SER A 14 -1.89 -9.60 1.79
CA SER A 14 -2.36 -9.73 3.16
C SER A 14 -3.17 -8.48 3.51
N THR A 15 -4.36 -8.66 4.06
CA THR A 15 -5.26 -7.58 4.51
C THR A 15 -4.54 -6.53 5.36
N VAL A 16 -3.45 -6.94 6.02
CA VAL A 16 -2.54 -6.11 6.81
C VAL A 16 -1.84 -5.03 5.99
N ALA A 17 -1.38 -5.32 4.76
CA ALA A 17 -0.70 -4.34 3.91
C ALA A 17 -1.65 -3.23 3.42
N VAL A 18 -2.89 -3.61 3.08
CA VAL A 18 -3.96 -2.66 2.74
C VAL A 18 -4.29 -1.78 3.95
N GLY A 19 -4.47 -2.38 5.12
CA GLY A 19 -4.78 -1.65 6.36
C GLY A 19 -3.68 -0.67 6.77
N GLY A 20 -2.40 -1.07 6.63
CA GLY A 20 -1.25 -0.23 6.96
C GLY A 20 -1.12 1.01 6.06
N GLY A 21 -1.22 0.83 4.73
CA GLY A 21 -1.13 1.96 3.79
C GLY A 21 -2.28 2.96 3.95
N VAL A 22 -3.51 2.45 4.11
CA VAL A 22 -4.70 3.30 4.28
C VAL A 22 -4.65 4.08 5.59
N SER A 23 -4.22 3.45 6.68
CA SER A 23 -4.14 4.13 7.99
C SER A 23 -3.14 5.29 8.00
N VAL A 24 -2.00 5.17 7.32
CA VAL A 24 -1.04 6.28 7.16
C VAL A 24 -1.69 7.48 6.45
N ILE A 25 -2.41 7.24 5.34
CA ILE A 25 -3.10 8.31 4.60
C ILE A 25 -4.11 9.04 5.51
N LEU A 26 -4.92 8.29 6.25
CA LEU A 26 -5.93 8.87 7.13
C LEU A 26 -5.30 9.69 8.27
N LEU A 27 -4.23 9.18 8.89
CA LEU A 27 -3.51 9.90 9.95
C LEU A 27 -2.87 11.19 9.42
N THR A 28 -2.21 11.13 8.27
CA THR A 28 -1.62 12.33 7.64
C THR A 28 -2.69 13.34 7.24
N GLY A 29 -3.82 12.88 6.69
CA GLY A 29 -4.95 13.76 6.34
C GLY A 29 -5.55 14.45 7.57
N MET A 30 -5.72 13.73 8.69
CA MET A 30 -6.17 14.33 9.95
C MET A 30 -5.17 15.35 10.51
N ALA A 31 -3.87 15.06 10.45
CA ALA A 31 -2.85 16.02 10.89
C ALA A 31 -2.84 17.29 10.03
N ALA A 32 -2.96 17.15 8.70
CA ALA A 32 -3.07 18.28 7.78
C ALA A 32 -4.31 19.13 8.07
N MET A 33 -5.45 18.49 8.34
CA MET A 33 -6.68 19.17 8.76
C MET A 33 -6.53 19.96 10.05
N ALA A 34 -5.94 19.33 11.08
CA ALA A 34 -5.71 19.99 12.36
C ALA A 34 -4.84 21.24 12.18
N LYS A 35 -3.78 21.15 11.36
CA LYS A 35 -2.91 22.27 11.03
C LYS A 35 -3.65 23.39 10.29
N LEU A 36 -4.40 23.06 9.24
CA LEU A 36 -5.17 24.05 8.47
C LEU A 36 -6.24 24.74 9.31
N TYR A 37 -6.90 23.99 10.20
CA TYR A 37 -7.88 24.54 11.12
C TYR A 37 -7.23 25.52 12.12
N GLN A 38 -6.06 25.17 12.68
CA GLN A 38 -5.29 26.07 13.55
C GLN A 38 -4.83 27.34 12.82
N GLU A 39 -4.49 27.24 11.54
CA GLU A 39 -4.11 28.38 10.69
C GLU A 39 -5.32 29.24 10.26
N GLY A 40 -6.54 28.89 10.68
CA GLY A 40 -7.76 29.63 10.34
C GLY A 40 -8.18 29.46 8.87
N SER A 41 -7.78 28.36 8.24
CA SER A 41 -8.10 28.07 6.84
C SER A 41 -9.61 27.93 6.65
N GLY A 42 -10.11 28.47 5.53
CA GLY A 42 -11.52 28.41 5.18
C GLY A 42 -12.02 26.99 4.89
N VAL A 43 -13.35 26.82 4.96
CA VAL A 43 -14.05 25.54 4.75
C VAL A 43 -13.70 24.88 3.42
N LEU A 44 -13.40 25.66 2.37
CA LEU A 44 -12.98 25.13 1.07
C LEU A 44 -11.63 24.37 1.14
N ALA A 45 -10.64 24.92 1.84
CA ALA A 45 -9.33 24.29 1.98
C ALA A 45 -9.42 22.99 2.78
N LEU A 46 -10.20 23.02 3.88
CA LEU A 46 -10.50 21.83 4.66
C LEU A 46 -11.24 20.80 3.79
N GLY A 47 -12.34 21.19 3.13
CA GLY A 47 -13.10 20.31 2.25
C GLY A 47 -12.24 19.64 1.18
N LEU A 48 -11.30 20.38 0.57
CA LEU A 48 -10.36 19.84 -0.41
C LEU A 48 -9.46 18.76 0.19
N VAL A 49 -8.84 19.02 1.35
CA VAL A 49 -7.97 18.03 2.02
C VAL A 49 -8.76 16.77 2.39
N LEU A 50 -10.04 16.91 2.80
CA LEU A 50 -10.87 15.76 3.13
C LEU A 50 -11.11 14.90 1.91
N VAL A 51 -11.52 15.52 0.81
CA VAL A 51 -11.79 14.83 -0.46
C VAL A 51 -10.53 14.14 -0.97
N VAL A 52 -9.38 14.82 -1.00
CA VAL A 52 -8.11 14.23 -1.45
C VAL A 52 -7.68 13.07 -0.55
N THR A 53 -7.84 13.18 0.77
CA THR A 53 -7.50 12.11 1.72
C THR A 53 -8.36 10.87 1.48
N ILE A 54 -9.67 11.04 1.34
CA ILE A 54 -10.61 9.92 1.12
C ILE A 54 -10.35 9.27 -0.24
N LEU A 55 -10.22 10.07 -1.30
CA LEU A 55 -9.94 9.56 -2.65
C LEU A 55 -8.59 8.86 -2.72
N GLY A 56 -7.55 9.40 -2.07
CA GLY A 56 -6.23 8.80 -1.98
C GLY A 56 -6.26 7.47 -1.23
N ALA A 57 -6.95 7.40 -0.09
CA ALA A 57 -7.13 6.16 0.66
C ALA A 57 -7.87 5.09 -0.16
N PHE A 58 -8.96 5.48 -0.84
CA PHE A 58 -9.72 4.57 -1.69
C PHE A 58 -8.92 4.10 -2.91
N ALA A 59 -8.21 5.01 -3.58
CA ALA A 59 -7.36 4.69 -4.72
C ALA A 59 -6.23 3.73 -4.32
N LEU A 60 -5.60 3.96 -3.17
CA LEU A 60 -4.56 3.07 -2.64
C LEU A 60 -5.13 1.70 -2.29
N ALA A 61 -6.25 1.65 -1.56
CA ALA A 61 -6.91 0.39 -1.22
C ALA A 61 -7.25 -0.40 -2.48
N ARG A 62 -7.84 0.26 -3.48
CA ARG A 62 -8.19 -0.34 -4.77
C ARG A 62 -6.96 -0.81 -5.55
N PHE A 63 -5.88 -0.05 -5.53
CA PHE A 63 -4.62 -0.40 -6.18
C PHE A 63 -4.01 -1.65 -5.55
N ILE A 64 -3.89 -1.70 -4.23
CA ILE A 64 -3.34 -2.87 -3.52
C ILE A 64 -4.27 -4.09 -3.71
N SER A 65 -5.59 -3.91 -3.71
CA SER A 65 -6.50 -5.03 -3.99
C SER A 65 -6.36 -5.59 -5.40
N ARG A 66 -5.93 -4.78 -6.38
CA ARG A 66 -5.78 -5.19 -7.79
C ARG A 66 -4.37 -5.69 -8.14
N HIS A 67 -3.35 -5.05 -7.58
CA HIS A 67 -1.94 -5.25 -7.94
C HIS A 67 -1.08 -5.72 -6.76
N GLY A 68 -1.66 -5.88 -5.57
CA GLY A 68 -0.91 -6.26 -4.36
C GLY A 68 -0.22 -7.61 -4.47
N HIS A 69 -0.68 -8.47 -5.37
CA HIS A 69 -0.02 -9.74 -5.66
C HIS A 69 1.33 -9.54 -6.39
N GLU A 70 1.41 -8.61 -7.34
CA GLU A 70 2.62 -8.28 -8.12
C GLU A 70 3.67 -7.53 -7.26
N ILE A 71 3.21 -6.73 -6.30
CA ILE A 71 4.08 -5.94 -5.41
C ILE A 71 4.85 -6.83 -4.41
N GLY A 72 4.31 -8.02 -4.11
CA GLY A 72 4.94 -8.98 -3.21
C GLY A 72 6.08 -9.77 -3.85
N GLU A 73 5.92 -10.20 -5.11
CA GLU A 73 6.96 -10.97 -5.83
C GLU A 73 8.22 -10.15 -6.10
N ALA A 74 8.07 -8.88 -6.49
CA ALA A 74 9.21 -8.02 -6.85
C ALA A 74 10.14 -7.67 -5.67
N ARG A 75 9.71 -7.90 -4.41
CA ARG A 75 10.48 -7.50 -3.21
C ARG A 75 11.27 -8.63 -2.56
N PHE A 76 11.02 -9.88 -2.95
CA PHE A 76 11.64 -11.06 -2.32
C PHE A 76 12.32 -12.00 -3.31
N ASP A 77 12.64 -11.55 -4.52
CA ASP A 77 13.59 -12.29 -5.37
C ASP A 77 15.02 -12.10 -4.82
N THR A 78 15.31 -12.81 -3.73
CA THR A 78 16.64 -12.97 -3.16
C THR A 78 17.28 -14.25 -3.68
N THR A 79 16.80 -14.82 -4.80
CA THR A 79 17.40 -16.02 -5.38
C THR A 79 18.88 -15.71 -5.62
N PRO A 80 19.81 -16.42 -4.95
CA PRO A 80 21.22 -16.27 -5.24
C PRO A 80 21.37 -16.66 -6.71
N LYS A 81 21.71 -15.71 -7.59
CA LYS A 81 22.22 -16.06 -8.91
C LYS A 81 23.44 -16.94 -8.65
N GLU A 82 23.36 -18.22 -8.96
CA GLU A 82 24.53 -19.08 -8.97
C GLU A 82 25.62 -18.36 -9.77
N PRO A 83 26.80 -18.11 -9.19
CA PRO A 83 27.90 -17.58 -9.97
C PRO A 83 28.18 -18.60 -11.09
N PRO A 84 28.29 -18.17 -12.35
CA PRO A 84 28.66 -19.07 -13.44
C PRO A 84 29.98 -19.74 -13.06
N GLY A 85 29.97 -21.07 -13.11
CA GLY A 85 30.93 -21.94 -12.43
C GLY A 85 32.40 -21.51 -12.52
N ALA A 86 33.10 -21.71 -11.41
CA ALA A 86 34.56 -21.73 -11.32
C ALA A 86 34.98 -23.01 -10.61
#